data_AF-A0A6J1E488-F1
#
_entry.id   AF-A0A6J1E488-F1
#
_cell.length_a   1.000
_cell.length_b   1.000
_cell.length_c   1.000
_cell.angle_alpha   90.00
_cell.angle_beta   90.00
_cell.angle_gamma   90.00
#
_symmetry.space_group_name_H-M   'P 1'
#
loop_
_entity.id
_entity.type
_entity.pdbx_description
1 polymer ?
#
loop_
_entity_poly.entity_id
_entity_poly.type
_entity_poly.pdbx_seq_one_letter_code
_entity_poly.pdbx_strand_id
1 'polypeptide(L)'
;MTSAALSSSINLQANHFGFGSNCSFRPQRRKSCFSVPQETSIEPENNQDKTSKKQSTKATFADSPSSPPLINALKASAERNAARFHFPGHNGGRAAPSSLTQLIGLKPFMHDLTQIPELDNLFHPKGPVLEAMQEAAKLFGASETWFLVGGTTCGIQAAIMATCSPGEHIILPRSSHSSVVSALVFSGAIPRYIMPEYDSNWDIAGGVTPSQIDRAIKESKTEGQKVSAVFVTSPTYHGICSDLSEISQICHSHGIPLIVDEAHGAHFGFEPQLPHSALKQGADLVAQSTHKVLCSLTQSSMLHMSGNIVDRERVCRCLEAVQSTSPSYLLLASLDAARAQLSDNRNKIFTKAIALANQAKECIKKISGISILEFPIFSNFPASDPLRLTVGFQQLGLSGYEADKMLYKNHDIVCELFGTQSITYAINLGTCEGDIRRLVSGIEDVSSFASILEIEGSNKLSVSTPFLDIKFSLNPRDAFFAKKRRVKIEECVGKVSGELLSPYPPAIPVIFPGEVISKEALEYLMLLKSKGASISGASDPQLTSLLVCNV
;
A
#
# COMPACT_ATOMS: atom_id res chain seq x y z
N MET A 1 -63.24 -17.14 23.10
CA MET A 1 -64.09 -16.84 21.92
C MET A 1 -63.14 -16.75 20.73
N THR A 2 -63.05 -17.71 19.81
CA THR A 2 -64.00 -18.04 18.69
C THR A 2 -64.15 -16.87 17.72
N SER A 3 -63.88 -16.95 16.42
CA SER A 3 -63.58 -18.06 15.47
C SER A 3 -62.48 -17.62 14.45
N ALA A 4 -61.62 -18.45 13.83
CA ALA A 4 -61.84 -19.50 12.80
C ALA A 4 -62.62 -18.99 11.55
N ALA A 5 -62.31 -19.33 10.29
CA ALA A 5 -61.16 -20.01 9.63
C ALA A 5 -61.16 -19.62 8.11
N LEU A 6 -60.12 -19.88 7.30
CA LEU A 6 -59.98 -20.96 6.28
C LEU A 6 -58.82 -20.50 5.34
N SER A 7 -57.73 -21.22 5.07
CA SER A 7 -57.51 -22.51 4.39
C SER A 7 -57.51 -22.49 2.85
N SER A 8 -56.36 -22.80 2.25
CA SER A 8 -56.26 -23.59 1.02
C SER A 8 -54.99 -24.47 1.08
N SER A 9 -54.99 -25.60 0.37
CA SER A 9 -54.00 -26.68 0.50
C SER A 9 -53.93 -27.52 -0.78
N ILE A 10 -52.84 -28.31 -0.95
CA ILE A 10 -52.55 -29.45 -1.89
C ILE A 10 -51.00 -29.47 -2.04
N ASN A 11 -50.17 -30.48 -1.69
CA ASN A 11 -50.18 -31.96 -1.84
C ASN A 11 -49.84 -32.37 -3.32
N LEU A 12 -49.08 -33.40 -3.73
CA LEU A 12 -48.65 -34.72 -3.21
C LEU A 12 -47.29 -35.16 -3.82
N GLN A 13 -46.65 -36.18 -3.20
CA GLN A 13 -45.83 -37.31 -3.76
C GLN A 13 -44.67 -37.05 -4.76
N ALA A 14 -43.45 -37.65 -4.73
CA ALA A 14 -42.86 -38.91 -4.22
C ALA A 14 -42.85 -40.13 -5.20
N ASN A 15 -41.68 -40.81 -5.36
CA ASN A 15 -41.58 -42.26 -5.67
C ASN A 15 -40.14 -42.87 -5.65
N HIS A 16 -40.07 -44.21 -5.55
CA HIS A 16 -38.87 -45.10 -5.65
C HIS A 16 -38.85 -45.84 -7.02
N PHE A 17 -37.99 -46.79 -7.44
CA PHE A 17 -36.95 -47.71 -6.88
C PHE A 17 -35.82 -47.90 -7.95
N GLY A 18 -34.71 -48.66 -7.77
CA GLY A 18 -34.15 -49.41 -6.65
C GLY A 18 -33.64 -50.83 -7.02
N PHE A 19 -32.37 -51.17 -6.72
CA PHE A 19 -31.65 -52.46 -6.98
C PHE A 19 -31.42 -52.80 -8.49
N GLY A 20 -30.38 -53.55 -8.93
CA GLY A 20 -29.19 -54.22 -8.34
C GLY A 20 -28.31 -54.78 -9.51
N SER A 21 -27.26 -55.60 -9.38
CA SER A 21 -26.45 -56.13 -8.26
C SER A 21 -25.12 -56.77 -8.78
N ASN A 22 -24.23 -57.23 -7.87
CA ASN A 22 -23.12 -58.21 -8.04
C ASN A 22 -22.32 -58.36 -9.35
N CYS A 23 -20.99 -58.10 -9.29
CA CYS A 23 -19.98 -59.16 -9.52
C CYS A 23 -18.57 -58.78 -9.01
N SER A 24 -17.74 -59.76 -8.68
CA SER A 24 -16.41 -59.54 -8.06
C SER A 24 -15.34 -60.48 -8.63
N PHE A 25 -14.16 -59.96 -8.98
CA PHE A 25 -12.94 -60.78 -9.15
C PHE A 25 -11.67 -60.06 -8.67
N ARG A 26 -10.59 -60.84 -8.47
CA ARG A 26 -9.42 -60.50 -7.64
C ARG A 26 -8.21 -59.96 -8.44
N PRO A 27 -7.25 -59.28 -7.76
CA PRO A 27 -6.13 -58.60 -8.42
C PRO A 27 -5.01 -59.54 -8.89
N GLN A 28 -4.27 -59.14 -9.92
CA GLN A 28 -3.00 -59.76 -10.29
C GLN A 28 -1.79 -58.96 -9.78
N ARG A 29 -0.89 -59.65 -9.09
CA ARG A 29 0.50 -59.19 -8.89
C ARG A 29 1.30 -59.40 -10.18
N ARG A 30 2.20 -58.47 -10.51
CA ARG A 30 3.44 -58.80 -11.23
C ARG A 30 4.64 -58.23 -10.48
N LYS A 31 5.73 -59.02 -10.44
CA LYS A 31 7.06 -58.63 -9.96
C LYS A 31 8.02 -58.61 -11.15
N SER A 32 8.82 -57.56 -11.25
CA SER A 32 10.12 -57.50 -11.94
C SER A 32 10.74 -56.15 -11.52
N CYS A 33 11.92 -56.05 -10.89
CA CYS A 33 13.25 -56.52 -11.29
C CYS A 33 13.71 -55.89 -12.63
N PHE A 34 14.93 -55.39 -12.81
CA PHE A 34 16.02 -54.92 -11.91
C PHE A 34 17.14 -54.39 -12.84
N SER A 35 17.95 -53.39 -12.45
CA SER A 35 19.12 -52.87 -13.24
C SER A 35 18.75 -52.33 -14.65
N VAL A 36 19.58 -51.66 -15.47
CA VAL A 36 21.02 -51.72 -15.85
C VAL A 36 21.41 -50.36 -16.50
N PRO A 37 22.66 -49.83 -16.50
CA PRO A 37 23.82 -50.02 -15.62
C PRO A 37 24.41 -48.68 -15.05
N GLN A 38 25.56 -48.75 -14.38
CA GLN A 38 26.56 -47.67 -14.35
C GLN A 38 27.79 -48.07 -15.19
N GLU A 39 28.30 -47.16 -16.02
CA GLU A 39 29.62 -47.22 -16.69
C GLU A 39 30.11 -45.77 -16.89
N THR A 40 31.38 -45.39 -16.77
CA THR A 40 32.52 -46.01 -16.05
C THR A 40 33.49 -44.89 -15.65
N SER A 41 34.24 -45.05 -14.57
CA SER A 41 35.29 -44.11 -14.16
C SER A 41 36.62 -44.37 -14.89
N ILE A 42 37.26 -43.32 -15.38
CA ILE A 42 38.66 -43.34 -15.82
C ILE A 42 39.37 -42.11 -15.19
N GLU A 43 40.36 -42.38 -14.34
CA GLU A 43 41.36 -41.40 -13.88
C GLU A 43 42.71 -41.65 -14.63
N PRO A 44 43.83 -40.98 -14.31
CA PRO A 44 44.17 -39.72 -14.96
C PRO A 44 45.56 -39.73 -15.62
N GLU A 45 45.77 -38.89 -16.64
CA GLU A 45 47.13 -38.63 -17.16
C GLU A 45 47.58 -37.19 -16.91
N ASN A 46 48.73 -37.07 -16.24
CA ASN A 46 49.51 -35.84 -16.18
C ASN A 46 50.12 -35.54 -17.56
N ASN A 47 50.16 -34.27 -17.95
CA ASN A 47 51.35 -33.74 -18.62
C ASN A 47 51.50 -32.23 -18.45
N GLN A 48 52.74 -31.75 -18.62
CA GLN A 48 53.22 -30.48 -18.05
C GLN A 48 53.13 -29.27 -19.00
N ASP A 49 53.21 -28.10 -18.39
CA ASP A 49 53.71 -26.81 -18.90
C ASP A 49 53.62 -26.49 -20.40
N LYS A 50 52.81 -25.47 -20.72
CA LYS A 50 53.26 -24.37 -21.61
C LYS A 50 52.86 -23.00 -21.06
N THR A 51 53.82 -22.33 -20.43
CA THR A 51 53.72 -20.92 -20.05
C THR A 51 53.43 -20.04 -21.26
N SER A 52 52.41 -19.19 -21.19
CA SER A 52 52.23 -18.08 -22.14
C SER A 52 51.74 -16.82 -21.41
N LYS A 53 52.60 -15.79 -21.35
CA LYS A 53 52.27 -14.50 -20.74
C LYS A 53 51.21 -13.80 -21.58
N LYS A 54 50.05 -13.47 -21.00
CA LYS A 54 49.16 -12.42 -21.50
C LYS A 54 49.18 -11.22 -20.55
N GLN A 55 49.16 -10.03 -21.13
CA GLN A 55 49.34 -8.78 -20.40
C GLN A 55 48.09 -8.47 -19.56
N SER A 56 48.29 -7.98 -18.33
CA SER A 56 47.23 -7.45 -17.49
C SER A 56 46.78 -6.07 -17.98
N THR A 57 45.88 -6.03 -18.95
CA THR A 57 45.06 -4.83 -19.18
C THR A 57 44.24 -4.56 -17.91
N LYS A 58 44.26 -3.32 -17.42
CA LYS A 58 43.37 -2.88 -16.35
C LYS A 58 41.93 -2.86 -16.88
N ALA A 59 41.21 -3.96 -16.73
CA ALA A 59 39.76 -3.94 -16.82
C ALA A 59 39.24 -3.02 -15.69
N THR A 60 38.45 -2.02 -16.06
CA THR A 60 37.61 -1.29 -15.10
C THR A 60 36.69 -2.28 -14.40
N PHE A 61 36.48 -2.11 -13.09
CA PHE A 61 35.44 -2.86 -12.38
C PHE A 61 34.10 -2.60 -13.06
N ALA A 62 33.58 -3.62 -13.74
CA ALA A 62 32.15 -3.76 -13.96
C ALA A 62 31.60 -4.44 -12.70
N ASP A 63 30.62 -3.82 -12.05
CA ASP A 63 30.06 -4.37 -10.82
C ASP A 63 29.50 -5.77 -11.06
N SER A 64 29.94 -6.74 -10.26
CA SER A 64 29.27 -8.03 -10.15
C SER A 64 27.87 -7.78 -9.57
N PRO A 65 26.80 -8.41 -10.10
CA PRO A 65 25.43 -8.17 -9.63
C PRO A 65 25.32 -8.34 -8.12
N SER A 66 24.62 -7.41 -7.46
CA SER A 66 24.53 -7.35 -5.99
C SER A 66 23.76 -8.58 -5.49
N SER A 67 24.49 -9.62 -5.07
CA SER A 67 23.89 -10.88 -4.65
C SER A 67 23.26 -10.71 -3.26
N PRO A 68 21.91 -10.70 -3.14
CA PRO A 68 21.27 -10.15 -1.95
C PRO A 68 21.60 -10.98 -0.69
N PRO A 69 22.21 -10.39 0.36
CA PRO A 69 22.79 -11.13 1.48
C PRO A 69 21.75 -11.96 2.24
N LEU A 70 20.54 -11.42 2.45
CA LEU A 70 19.48 -12.12 3.17
C LEU A 70 18.85 -13.22 2.30
N ILE A 71 18.71 -13.01 0.99
CA ILE A 71 18.29 -14.07 0.04
C ILE A 71 19.28 -15.24 0.04
N ASN A 72 20.58 -14.93 0.02
CA ASN A 72 21.65 -15.94 0.06
C ASN A 72 21.63 -16.72 1.36
N ALA A 73 21.53 -16.04 2.51
CA ALA A 73 21.44 -16.66 3.81
C ALA A 73 20.17 -17.53 3.96
N LEU A 74 19.02 -17.05 3.45
CA LEU A 74 17.75 -17.77 3.49
C LEU A 74 17.81 -19.07 2.68
N LYS A 75 18.33 -19.00 1.44
CA LYS A 75 18.55 -20.18 0.60
C LYS A 75 19.51 -21.17 1.27
N ALA A 76 20.68 -20.71 1.70
CA ALA A 76 21.69 -21.55 2.34
C ALA A 76 21.20 -22.17 3.66
N SER A 77 20.23 -21.55 4.34
CA SER A 77 19.61 -22.10 5.55
C SER A 77 18.48 -23.10 5.23
N ALA A 78 17.70 -22.86 4.19
CA ALA A 78 16.66 -23.77 3.71
C ALA A 78 17.26 -25.10 3.22
N GLU A 79 18.37 -25.04 2.48
CA GLU A 79 19.07 -26.19 1.88
C GLU A 79 19.79 -27.08 2.91
N ARG A 80 19.97 -26.63 4.17
CA ARG A 80 20.56 -27.46 5.24
C ARG A 80 19.64 -28.60 5.67
N ASN A 81 20.21 -29.79 5.76
CA ASN A 81 19.59 -30.95 6.41
C ASN A 81 19.64 -30.87 7.96
N ALA A 82 19.24 -29.73 8.51
CA ALA A 82 19.19 -29.50 9.95
C ALA A 82 18.02 -30.25 10.62
N ALA A 83 18.26 -30.76 11.83
CA ALA A 83 17.23 -31.29 12.71
C ALA A 83 16.43 -30.12 13.33
N ARG A 84 15.34 -29.73 12.66
CA ARG A 84 14.51 -28.58 13.01
C ARG A 84 13.62 -28.88 14.24
N PHE A 85 14.08 -28.45 15.41
CA PHE A 85 13.35 -28.47 16.70
C PHE A 85 12.90 -27.06 17.12
N HIS A 86 12.44 -26.26 16.17
CA HIS A 86 12.03 -24.87 16.36
C HIS A 86 10.82 -24.53 15.48
N PHE A 87 10.22 -23.35 15.69
CA PHE A 87 9.13 -22.82 14.89
C PHE A 87 9.60 -22.40 13.47
N PRO A 88 8.71 -22.36 12.44
CA PRO A 88 7.26 -22.56 12.54
C PRO A 88 6.81 -24.02 12.41
N GLY A 89 5.55 -24.29 12.82
CA GLY A 89 5.02 -25.64 13.03
C GLY A 89 4.93 -26.55 11.79
N HIS A 90 4.97 -25.99 10.57
CA HIS A 90 5.06 -26.80 9.33
C HIS A 90 6.42 -27.50 9.17
N ASN A 91 7.42 -27.19 10.02
CA ASN A 91 8.72 -27.87 10.10
C ASN A 91 9.41 -28.01 8.73
N GLY A 92 9.77 -26.88 8.11
CA GLY A 92 10.38 -26.84 6.78
C GLY A 92 9.48 -27.35 5.65
N GLY A 93 8.17 -27.49 5.91
CA GLY A 93 7.18 -27.98 4.95
C GLY A 93 6.72 -29.42 5.17
N ARG A 94 7.37 -30.17 6.07
CA ARG A 94 7.02 -31.58 6.40
C ARG A 94 5.59 -31.75 6.91
N ALA A 95 5.02 -30.71 7.52
CA ALA A 95 3.64 -30.64 7.99
C ALA A 95 2.87 -29.45 7.37
N ALA A 96 3.22 -29.04 6.16
CA ALA A 96 2.48 -27.99 5.44
C ALA A 96 1.11 -28.50 4.94
N PRO A 97 0.04 -27.68 4.98
CA PRO A 97 -1.28 -28.06 4.47
C PRO A 97 -1.24 -28.42 2.99
N SER A 98 -1.76 -29.60 2.64
CA SER A 98 -1.70 -30.15 1.27
C SER A 98 -2.30 -29.20 0.23
N SER A 99 -3.49 -28.65 0.51
CA SER A 99 -4.17 -27.68 -0.36
C SER A 99 -3.33 -26.45 -0.70
N LEU A 100 -2.55 -25.93 0.26
CA LEU A 100 -1.68 -24.78 0.03
C LEU A 100 -0.38 -25.19 -0.69
N THR A 101 0.22 -26.35 -0.34
CA THR A 101 1.38 -26.87 -1.10
C THR A 101 1.06 -27.22 -2.55
N GLN A 102 -0.20 -27.54 -2.88
CA GLN A 102 -0.66 -27.75 -4.26
C GLN A 102 -0.78 -26.44 -5.05
N LEU A 103 -1.04 -25.31 -4.37
CA LEU A 103 -1.17 -23.99 -4.98
C LEU A 103 0.17 -23.26 -5.15
N ILE A 104 1.00 -23.20 -4.10
CA ILE A 104 2.26 -22.42 -4.09
C ILE A 104 3.53 -23.29 -4.06
N GLY A 105 3.38 -24.61 -4.12
CA GLY A 105 4.48 -25.56 -3.97
C GLY A 105 4.97 -25.74 -2.53
N LEU A 106 5.96 -26.61 -2.35
CA LEU A 106 6.60 -26.84 -1.04
C LEU A 106 7.68 -25.80 -0.72
N LYS A 107 8.30 -25.19 -1.74
CA LYS A 107 9.45 -24.28 -1.59
C LYS A 107 9.21 -23.09 -0.66
N PRO A 108 8.04 -22.41 -0.64
CA PRO A 108 7.78 -21.35 0.33
C PRO A 108 7.95 -21.82 1.78
N PHE A 109 7.39 -22.99 2.13
CA PHE A 109 7.50 -23.58 3.47
C PHE A 109 8.91 -24.07 3.85
N MET A 110 9.83 -24.19 2.88
CA MET A 110 11.25 -24.49 3.15
C MET A 110 12.04 -23.21 3.50
N HIS A 111 11.60 -22.07 2.97
CA HIS A 111 12.21 -20.74 3.18
C HIS A 111 11.47 -19.91 4.23
N ASP A 112 10.28 -20.32 4.68
CA ASP A 112 9.61 -19.75 5.87
C ASP A 112 10.33 -20.26 7.13
N LEU A 113 11.41 -19.54 7.44
CA LEU A 113 12.29 -19.74 8.58
C LEU A 113 12.12 -18.57 9.56
N THR A 114 12.67 -18.72 10.76
CA THR A 114 12.59 -17.73 11.85
C THR A 114 13.99 -17.23 12.23
N GLN A 115 14.11 -16.53 13.35
CA GLN A 115 15.34 -16.06 13.99
C GLN A 115 16.25 -17.22 14.43
N ILE A 116 16.86 -17.89 13.44
CA ILE A 116 17.94 -18.87 13.63
C ILE A 116 19.30 -18.14 13.51
N PRO A 117 20.41 -18.68 14.07
CA PRO A 117 21.71 -17.99 14.09
C PRO A 117 22.22 -17.55 12.71
N GLU A 118 21.84 -18.24 11.65
CA GLU A 118 22.17 -17.94 10.25
C GLU A 118 21.43 -16.74 9.66
N LEU A 119 20.25 -16.43 10.18
CA LEU A 119 19.31 -15.46 9.61
C LEU A 119 19.17 -14.19 10.44
N ASP A 120 19.92 -14.07 11.54
CA ASP A 120 19.98 -12.86 12.36
C ASP A 120 18.63 -12.51 13.06
N ASN A 121 18.60 -11.45 13.85
CA ASN A 121 17.37 -10.95 14.48
C ASN A 121 17.04 -9.54 13.98
N LEU A 122 15.85 -9.35 13.40
CA LEU A 122 15.37 -8.07 12.86
C LEU A 122 15.52 -6.88 13.82
N PHE A 123 15.32 -7.10 15.12
CA PHE A 123 15.37 -6.03 16.14
C PHE A 123 16.76 -5.87 16.78
N HIS A 124 17.65 -6.85 16.63
CA HIS A 124 19.03 -6.75 17.09
C HIS A 124 20.02 -7.30 16.04
N PRO A 125 20.07 -6.67 14.84
CA PRO A 125 20.68 -7.24 13.66
C PRO A 125 22.22 -7.10 13.67
N LYS A 126 22.92 -8.13 13.19
CA LYS A 126 24.39 -8.30 13.20
C LYS A 126 24.97 -8.95 11.94
N GLY A 127 24.14 -9.44 11.03
CA GLY A 127 24.55 -10.24 9.86
C GLY A 127 23.66 -9.96 8.65
N PRO A 128 23.12 -10.97 7.94
CA PRO A 128 22.44 -10.77 6.64
C PRO A 128 21.28 -9.78 6.64
N VAL A 129 20.58 -9.61 7.77
CA VAL A 129 19.51 -8.59 7.90
C VAL A 129 20.09 -7.19 8.07
N LEU A 130 21.16 -7.04 8.87
CA LEU A 130 21.92 -5.77 8.98
C LEU A 130 22.52 -5.37 7.62
N GLU A 131 23.15 -6.31 6.92
CA GLU A 131 23.77 -6.11 5.61
C GLU A 131 22.74 -5.64 4.57
N ALA A 132 21.60 -6.33 4.45
CA ALA A 132 20.51 -5.93 3.54
C ALA A 132 19.96 -4.53 3.85
N MET A 133 19.83 -4.17 5.13
CA MET A 133 19.37 -2.84 5.56
C MET A 133 20.41 -1.74 5.31
N GLN A 134 21.71 -2.04 5.45
CA GLN A 134 22.80 -1.12 5.10
C GLN A 134 22.91 -0.91 3.58
N GLU A 135 22.77 -1.96 2.77
CA GLU A 135 22.71 -1.83 1.31
C GLU A 135 21.46 -1.04 0.88
N ALA A 136 20.33 -1.18 1.57
CA ALA A 136 19.14 -0.37 1.32
C ALA A 136 19.35 1.10 1.69
N ALA A 137 19.86 1.42 2.88
CA ALA A 137 20.14 2.80 3.28
C ALA A 137 21.07 3.51 2.27
N LYS A 138 22.13 2.82 1.83
CA LYS A 138 23.06 3.28 0.78
C LYS A 138 22.38 3.47 -0.59
N LEU A 139 21.44 2.61 -0.96
CA LEU A 139 20.72 2.72 -2.24
C LEU A 139 19.79 3.93 -2.25
N PHE A 140 18.95 4.08 -1.23
CA PHE A 140 17.91 5.11 -1.11
C PHE A 140 18.45 6.48 -0.66
N GLY A 141 19.67 6.54 -0.11
CA GLY A 141 20.31 7.79 0.35
C GLY A 141 19.94 8.18 1.78
N ALA A 142 19.64 7.20 2.62
CA ALA A 142 19.28 7.36 4.03
C ALA A 142 20.51 7.22 4.94
N SER A 143 20.47 7.80 6.15
CA SER A 143 21.45 7.50 7.20
C SER A 143 21.22 6.12 7.82
N GLU A 144 19.96 5.70 7.91
CA GLU A 144 19.55 4.36 8.35
C GLU A 144 18.27 3.91 7.62
N THR A 145 18.03 2.60 7.59
CA THR A 145 16.80 2.03 7.02
C THR A 145 16.42 0.77 7.78
N TRP A 146 15.14 0.64 8.14
CA TRP A 146 14.59 -0.55 8.78
C TRP A 146 13.62 -1.25 7.84
N PHE A 147 13.75 -2.57 7.73
CA PHE A 147 12.80 -3.41 7.00
C PHE A 147 11.53 -3.62 7.83
N LEU A 148 10.38 -3.46 7.19
CA LEU A 148 9.06 -3.55 7.80
C LEU A 148 8.27 -4.73 7.25
N VAL A 149 7.74 -5.54 8.16
CA VAL A 149 6.82 -6.65 7.88
C VAL A 149 5.38 -6.38 8.36
N GLY A 150 5.11 -5.19 8.89
CA GLY A 150 3.76 -4.69 9.23
C GLY A 150 3.21 -3.67 8.21
N GLY A 151 3.83 -3.58 7.03
CA GLY A 151 3.58 -2.53 6.03
C GLY A 151 3.95 -1.12 6.51
N THR A 152 3.76 -0.14 5.64
CA THR A 152 4.05 1.28 5.92
C THR A 152 3.23 1.81 7.09
N THR A 153 2.07 1.21 7.37
CA THR A 153 1.27 1.38 8.58
C THR A 153 2.09 1.32 9.86
N CYS A 154 2.95 0.30 10.03
CA CYS A 154 3.77 0.16 11.23
C CYS A 154 4.94 1.16 11.26
N GLY A 155 5.47 1.54 10.09
CA GLY A 155 6.48 2.60 9.96
C GLY A 155 5.94 3.97 10.38
N ILE A 156 4.74 4.33 9.92
CA ILE A 156 4.03 5.58 10.29
C ILE A 156 3.71 5.60 11.79
N GLN A 157 3.26 4.46 12.35
CA GLN A 157 3.01 4.33 13.79
C GLN A 157 4.29 4.52 14.60
N ALA A 158 5.38 3.83 14.23
CA ALA A 158 6.66 3.95 14.92
C ALA A 158 7.24 5.38 14.82
N ALA A 159 7.17 6.00 13.64
CA ALA A 159 7.64 7.38 13.42
C ALA A 159 6.93 8.38 14.35
N ILE A 160 5.59 8.38 14.36
CA ILE A 160 4.79 9.31 15.17
C ILE A 160 4.93 9.02 16.68
N MET A 161 5.06 7.74 17.08
CA MET A 161 5.35 7.37 18.47
C MET A 161 6.78 7.76 18.92
N ALA A 162 7.72 7.86 17.97
CA ALA A 162 9.09 8.28 18.23
C ALA A 162 9.26 9.80 18.29
N THR A 163 8.52 10.58 17.51
CA THR A 163 8.58 12.05 17.57
C THR A 163 7.66 12.65 18.63
N CYS A 164 6.45 12.09 18.82
CA CYS A 164 5.39 12.73 19.60
C CYS A 164 5.05 11.93 20.87
N SER A 165 4.77 12.65 21.94
CA SER A 165 4.39 12.12 23.26
C SER A 165 2.93 12.48 23.59
N PRO A 166 2.30 11.87 24.61
CA PRO A 166 0.91 12.16 24.95
C PRO A 166 0.66 13.65 25.24
N GLY A 167 -0.30 14.25 24.55
CA GLY A 167 -0.63 15.68 24.66
C GLY A 167 0.24 16.62 23.82
N GLU A 168 1.28 16.14 23.15
CA GLU A 168 2.06 16.94 22.20
C GLU A 168 1.36 17.03 20.85
N HIS A 169 1.52 18.14 20.14
CA HIS A 169 0.81 18.39 18.88
C HIS A 169 1.60 17.89 17.66
N ILE A 170 0.88 17.44 16.64
CA ILE A 170 1.42 17.06 15.33
C ILE A 170 0.59 17.69 14.21
N ILE A 171 1.26 18.37 13.29
CA ILE A 171 0.61 19.00 12.13
C ILE A 171 0.55 17.98 10.99
N LEU A 172 -0.63 17.74 10.41
CA LEU A 172 -0.83 16.73 9.36
C LEU A 172 -2.01 17.04 8.43
N PRO A 173 -2.01 16.59 7.16
CA PRO A 173 -3.13 16.81 6.25
C PRO A 173 -4.38 16.01 6.66
N ARG A 174 -5.57 16.61 6.49
CA ARG A 174 -6.87 15.95 6.71
C ARG A 174 -7.13 14.77 5.74
N SER A 175 -6.36 14.70 4.66
CA SER A 175 -6.30 13.58 3.71
C SER A 175 -5.33 12.44 4.11
N SER A 176 -4.75 12.48 5.32
CA SER A 176 -3.87 11.42 5.83
C SER A 176 -4.52 10.03 5.80
N HIS A 177 -3.74 9.00 5.47
CA HIS A 177 -4.19 7.61 5.49
C HIS A 177 -4.59 7.13 6.90
N SER A 178 -5.58 6.24 6.98
CA SER A 178 -6.13 5.66 8.22
C SER A 178 -5.10 5.19 9.27
N SER A 179 -3.90 4.75 8.85
CA SER A 179 -2.80 4.35 9.76
C SER A 179 -2.34 5.47 10.70
N VAL A 180 -2.44 6.73 10.28
CA VAL A 180 -2.14 7.90 11.11
C VAL A 180 -3.09 7.98 12.31
N VAL A 181 -4.35 7.61 12.15
CA VAL A 181 -5.32 7.62 13.26
C VAL A 181 -4.94 6.62 14.34
N SER A 182 -4.52 5.40 13.96
CA SER A 182 -3.97 4.42 14.90
C SER A 182 -2.70 4.94 15.59
N ALA A 183 -1.83 5.65 14.86
CA ALA A 183 -0.63 6.27 15.43
C ALA A 183 -0.96 7.37 16.46
N LEU A 184 -1.98 8.19 16.21
CA LEU A 184 -2.50 9.18 17.16
C LEU A 184 -3.10 8.51 18.41
N VAL A 185 -3.83 7.40 18.25
CA VAL A 185 -4.34 6.60 19.39
C VAL A 185 -3.19 6.05 20.25
N PHE A 186 -2.16 5.47 19.63
CA PHE A 186 -1.03 4.87 20.34
C PHE A 186 -0.13 5.91 21.02
N SER A 187 0.26 6.97 20.32
CA SER A 187 1.10 8.06 20.86
C SER A 187 0.35 8.95 21.86
N GLY A 188 -0.95 9.16 21.66
CA GLY A 188 -1.69 10.22 22.35
C GLY A 188 -1.36 11.63 21.87
N ALA A 189 -0.74 11.77 20.70
CA ALA A 189 -0.48 13.05 20.08
C ALA A 189 -1.80 13.72 19.60
N ILE A 190 -1.86 15.04 19.68
CA ILE A 190 -3.02 15.84 19.31
C ILE A 190 -2.85 16.33 17.86
N PRO A 191 -3.73 15.96 16.93
CA PRO A 191 -3.62 16.38 15.53
C PRO A 191 -4.04 17.84 15.34
N ARG A 192 -3.21 18.64 14.66
CA ARG A 192 -3.64 19.88 13.98
C ARG A 192 -3.78 19.57 12.49
N TYR A 193 -5.02 19.55 12.01
CA TYR A 193 -5.30 19.24 10.61
C TYR A 193 -5.03 20.44 9.70
N ILE A 194 -4.32 20.20 8.60
CA ILE A 194 -4.28 21.10 7.46
C ILE A 194 -5.27 20.59 6.41
N MET A 195 -6.03 21.50 5.84
CA MET A 195 -6.85 21.21 4.66
C MET A 195 -5.96 21.24 3.41
N PRO A 196 -5.78 20.11 2.68
CA PRO A 196 -5.09 20.11 1.40
C PRO A 196 -5.84 20.96 0.38
N GLU A 197 -5.16 21.34 -0.70
CA GLU A 197 -5.86 21.88 -1.88
C GLU A 197 -6.75 20.80 -2.51
N TYR A 198 -7.85 21.19 -3.15
CA TYR A 198 -8.84 20.27 -3.70
C TYR A 198 -9.45 20.83 -4.98
N ASP A 199 -9.47 20.03 -6.05
CA ASP A 199 -10.16 20.38 -7.30
C ASP A 199 -11.55 19.71 -7.35
N SER A 200 -12.57 20.56 -7.55
CA SER A 200 -13.99 20.16 -7.58
C SER A 200 -14.49 19.72 -8.96
N ASN A 201 -13.66 19.77 -10.00
CA ASN A 201 -13.95 19.17 -11.31
C ASN A 201 -13.53 17.69 -11.38
N TRP A 202 -12.54 17.30 -10.58
CA TRP A 202 -11.98 15.96 -10.51
C TRP A 202 -12.39 15.17 -9.25
N ASP A 203 -12.86 15.83 -8.18
CA ASP A 203 -13.07 15.24 -6.84
C ASP A 203 -11.75 14.66 -6.29
N ILE A 204 -10.70 15.49 -6.34
CA ILE A 204 -9.32 15.11 -5.97
C ILE A 204 -8.73 16.11 -5.00
N ALA A 205 -8.28 15.60 -3.85
CA ALA A 205 -7.36 16.31 -2.97
C ALA A 205 -5.91 16.24 -3.50
N GLY A 206 -5.28 17.41 -3.58
CA GLY A 206 -3.84 17.57 -3.78
C GLY A 206 -3.05 17.36 -2.50
N GLY A 207 -1.81 17.83 -2.48
CA GLY A 207 -0.96 17.83 -1.29
C GLY A 207 -1.22 19.01 -0.36
N VAL A 208 -0.23 19.32 0.47
CA VAL A 208 -0.16 20.55 1.27
C VAL A 208 0.96 21.46 0.77
N THR A 209 0.79 22.77 0.92
CA THR A 209 1.76 23.78 0.45
C THR A 209 2.65 24.29 1.59
N PRO A 210 3.86 24.82 1.29
CA PRO A 210 4.76 25.37 2.31
C PRO A 210 4.11 26.46 3.19
N SER A 211 3.31 27.34 2.59
CA SER A 211 2.60 28.41 3.30
C SER A 211 1.51 27.91 4.25
N GLN A 212 0.88 26.75 3.97
CA GLN A 212 -0.03 26.10 4.91
C GLN A 212 0.69 25.55 6.14
N ILE A 213 1.88 24.95 5.95
CA ILE A 213 2.72 24.41 7.04
C ILE A 213 3.23 25.56 7.93
N ASP A 214 3.82 26.60 7.32
CA ASP A 214 4.34 27.79 8.01
C ASP A 214 3.26 28.46 8.88
N ARG A 215 2.07 28.67 8.31
CA ARG A 215 0.91 29.20 9.04
C ARG A 215 0.54 28.31 10.23
N ALA A 216 0.40 26.99 10.03
CA ALA A 216 -0.01 26.07 11.09
C ALA A 216 1.00 26.03 12.26
N ILE A 217 2.31 26.13 11.97
CA ILE A 217 3.36 26.23 13.00
C ILE A 217 3.25 27.56 13.78
N LYS A 218 3.08 28.68 13.07
CA LYS A 218 2.95 30.02 13.68
C LYS A 218 1.69 30.16 14.53
N GLU A 219 0.56 29.61 14.09
CA GLU A 219 -0.68 29.57 14.86
C GLU A 219 -0.53 28.71 16.11
N SER A 220 -0.04 27.46 16.01
CA SER A 220 0.18 26.61 17.19
C SER A 220 1.14 27.23 18.21
N LYS A 221 2.21 27.92 17.75
CA LYS A 221 3.10 28.67 18.64
C LYS A 221 2.39 29.82 19.37
N THR A 222 1.42 30.47 18.72
CA THR A 222 0.60 31.53 19.30
C THR A 222 -0.44 30.97 20.29
N GLU A 223 -0.96 29.78 20.01
CA GLU A 223 -1.86 29.02 20.89
C GLU A 223 -1.13 28.31 22.07
N GLY A 224 0.19 28.46 22.19
CA GLY A 224 1.00 27.85 23.25
C GLY A 224 1.24 26.34 23.09
N GLN A 225 0.94 25.77 21.92
CA GLN A 225 0.99 24.34 21.64
C GLN A 225 2.40 23.90 21.23
N LYS A 226 2.93 22.85 21.88
CA LYS A 226 4.19 22.22 21.47
C LYS A 226 3.95 21.29 20.27
N VAL A 227 4.17 21.80 19.07
CA VAL A 227 4.31 20.98 17.86
C VAL A 227 5.61 20.18 17.97
N SER A 228 5.53 18.84 17.83
CA SER A 228 6.68 17.94 17.96
C SER A 228 6.99 17.13 16.68
N ALA A 229 6.11 17.23 15.67
CA ALA A 229 6.39 16.80 14.30
C ALA A 229 5.47 17.52 13.30
N VAL A 230 5.92 17.59 12.05
CA VAL A 230 5.08 17.80 10.86
C VAL A 230 5.03 16.49 10.08
N PHE A 231 3.85 16.08 9.62
CA PHE A 231 3.64 14.89 8.80
C PHE A 231 3.00 15.27 7.46
N VAL A 232 3.53 14.74 6.35
CA VAL A 232 3.04 14.99 4.99
C VAL A 232 2.91 13.67 4.23
N THR A 233 1.77 13.43 3.58
CA THR A 233 1.65 12.37 2.56
C THR A 233 2.06 12.96 1.21
N SER A 234 3.15 12.46 0.62
CA SER A 234 3.64 12.89 -0.69
C SER A 234 4.43 11.74 -1.35
N PRO A 235 4.05 11.26 -2.55
CA PRO A 235 2.96 11.77 -3.38
C PRO A 235 1.57 11.40 -2.84
N THR A 236 0.54 12.12 -3.26
CA THR A 236 -0.85 11.67 -3.08
C THR A 236 -1.12 10.40 -3.90
N TYR A 237 -2.28 9.76 -3.67
CA TYR A 237 -2.72 8.59 -4.45
C TYR A 237 -2.72 8.85 -5.97
N HIS A 238 -3.03 10.09 -6.37
CA HIS A 238 -3.07 10.55 -7.76
C HIS A 238 -1.71 11.00 -8.33
N GLY A 239 -0.62 10.86 -7.55
CA GLY A 239 0.76 11.17 -7.97
C GLY A 239 1.26 12.56 -7.62
N ILE A 240 0.39 13.47 -7.13
CA ILE A 240 0.72 14.88 -6.86
C ILE A 240 1.73 14.97 -5.71
N CYS A 241 2.86 15.65 -5.93
CA CYS A 241 3.94 15.79 -4.93
C CYS A 241 3.90 17.17 -4.28
N SER A 242 4.04 17.26 -2.95
CA SER A 242 4.31 18.52 -2.25
C SER A 242 5.75 19.01 -2.47
N ASP A 243 5.99 20.31 -2.33
CA ASP A 243 7.37 20.82 -2.19
C ASP A 243 7.89 20.49 -0.79
N LEU A 244 8.47 19.29 -0.66
CA LEU A 244 9.07 18.83 0.58
C LEU A 244 10.37 19.58 0.90
N SER A 245 10.98 20.25 -0.08
CA SER A 245 12.25 20.96 0.07
C SER A 245 12.07 22.29 0.81
N GLU A 246 11.03 23.06 0.48
CA GLU A 246 10.65 24.26 1.23
C GLU A 246 10.00 23.89 2.58
N ILE A 247 9.14 22.85 2.60
CA ILE A 247 8.52 22.36 3.84
C ILE A 247 9.58 21.89 4.86
N SER A 248 10.61 21.15 4.42
CA SER A 248 11.74 20.73 5.27
C SER A 248 12.45 21.96 5.88
N GLN A 249 12.81 22.94 5.06
CA GLN A 249 13.46 24.18 5.52
C GLN A 249 12.62 24.93 6.56
N ILE A 250 11.30 25.05 6.36
CA ILE A 250 10.38 25.64 7.32
C ILE A 250 10.39 24.84 8.64
N CYS A 251 10.23 23.52 8.59
CA CYS A 251 10.20 22.67 9.77
C CYS A 251 11.51 22.75 10.57
N HIS A 252 12.65 22.65 9.88
CA HIS A 252 13.98 22.71 10.49
C HIS A 252 14.32 24.08 11.07
N SER A 253 13.85 25.18 10.46
CA SER A 253 13.98 26.53 11.03
C SER A 253 13.28 26.69 12.39
N HIS A 254 12.29 25.85 12.66
CA HIS A 254 11.56 25.76 13.93
C HIS A 254 12.04 24.63 14.85
N GLY A 255 13.02 23.82 14.43
CA GLY A 255 13.51 22.65 15.18
C GLY A 255 12.53 21.48 15.21
N ILE A 256 11.60 21.41 14.26
CA ILE A 256 10.56 20.38 14.17
C ILE A 256 10.97 19.35 13.09
N PRO A 257 10.92 18.03 13.36
CA PRO A 257 11.20 17.02 12.34
C PRO A 257 10.05 16.89 11.33
N LEU A 258 10.42 16.61 10.08
CA LEU A 258 9.49 16.30 8.99
C LEU A 258 9.40 14.78 8.77
N ILE A 259 8.21 14.22 8.99
CA ILE A 259 7.85 12.85 8.64
C ILE A 259 7.13 12.86 7.28
N VAL A 260 7.52 12.00 6.35
CA VAL A 260 6.84 11.83 5.07
C VAL A 260 6.33 10.40 4.88
N ASP A 261 5.04 10.30 4.59
CA ASP A 261 4.42 9.11 4.02
C ASP A 261 4.59 9.14 2.50
N GLU A 262 5.65 8.47 2.05
CA GLU A 262 6.01 8.27 0.65
C GLU A 262 5.55 6.87 0.19
N ALA A 263 4.45 6.36 0.75
CA ALA A 263 3.89 5.04 0.44
C ALA A 263 3.69 4.77 -1.06
N HIS A 264 3.46 5.82 -1.85
CA HIS A 264 3.23 5.75 -3.30
C HIS A 264 4.40 6.26 -4.15
N GLY A 265 5.53 6.62 -3.54
CA GLY A 265 6.70 7.25 -4.19
C GLY A 265 8.02 6.48 -4.07
N ALA A 266 8.00 5.18 -3.72
CA ALA A 266 9.21 4.39 -3.47
C ALA A 266 10.17 4.24 -4.69
N HIS A 267 9.73 4.61 -5.89
CA HIS A 267 10.49 4.69 -7.13
C HIS A 267 11.12 6.06 -7.41
N PHE A 268 10.86 7.07 -6.57
CA PHE A 268 11.34 8.44 -6.76
C PHE A 268 12.87 8.54 -6.65
N GLY A 269 13.47 9.43 -7.43
CA GLY A 269 14.92 9.62 -7.49
C GLY A 269 15.74 8.55 -8.24
N PHE A 270 15.11 7.50 -8.79
CA PHE A 270 15.81 6.46 -9.57
C PHE A 270 16.04 6.85 -11.04
N GLU A 271 15.13 7.60 -11.68
CA GLU A 271 15.33 8.13 -13.04
C GLU A 271 15.01 9.63 -13.12
N PRO A 272 15.65 10.41 -14.03
CA PRO A 272 15.48 11.87 -14.13
C PRO A 272 14.08 12.36 -14.51
N GLN A 273 13.21 11.46 -14.98
CA GLN A 273 11.80 11.72 -15.30
C GLN A 273 10.86 11.50 -14.10
N LEU A 274 11.37 10.93 -13.01
CA LEU A 274 10.61 10.70 -11.78
C LEU A 274 10.88 11.83 -10.78
N PRO A 275 9.92 12.19 -9.90
CA PRO A 275 10.13 13.16 -8.84
C PRO A 275 11.32 12.82 -7.92
N HIS A 276 11.79 13.82 -7.17
CA HIS A 276 12.79 13.61 -6.11
C HIS A 276 12.16 12.94 -4.89
N SER A 277 12.84 11.92 -4.34
CA SER A 277 12.40 11.27 -3.10
C SER A 277 12.44 12.23 -1.90
N ALA A 278 11.58 12.00 -0.92
CA ALA A 278 11.46 12.80 0.30
C ALA A 278 12.79 12.93 1.07
N LEU A 279 13.61 11.87 1.09
CA LEU A 279 14.96 11.90 1.67
C LEU A 279 15.86 12.95 0.99
N LYS A 280 15.84 13.01 -0.36
CA LYS A 280 16.61 14.00 -1.14
C LYS A 280 16.10 15.43 -0.94
N GLN A 281 14.83 15.57 -0.54
CA GLN A 281 14.19 16.84 -0.21
C GLN A 281 14.29 17.23 1.28
N GLY A 282 15.03 16.47 2.11
CA GLY A 282 15.33 16.84 3.49
C GLY A 282 14.32 16.39 4.54
N ALA A 283 13.51 15.36 4.27
CA ALA A 283 12.68 14.72 5.31
C ALA A 283 13.53 13.88 6.29
N ASP A 284 13.21 13.95 7.59
CA ASP A 284 13.93 13.27 8.67
C ASP A 284 13.52 11.79 8.82
N LEU A 285 12.24 11.48 8.61
CA LEU A 285 11.72 10.11 8.53
C LEU A 285 10.86 9.93 7.28
N VAL A 286 11.09 8.87 6.53
CA VAL A 286 10.36 8.58 5.29
C VAL A 286 9.88 7.13 5.28
N ALA A 287 8.57 6.92 5.21
CA ALA A 287 7.96 5.58 5.20
C ALA A 287 7.49 5.23 3.77
N GLN A 288 7.97 4.11 3.21
CA GLN A 288 7.71 3.72 1.83
C GLN A 288 7.07 2.32 1.73
N SER A 289 6.02 2.18 0.89
CA SER A 289 5.43 0.87 0.59
C SER A 289 6.19 0.24 -0.58
N THR A 290 7.28 -0.46 -0.28
CA THR A 290 8.07 -1.19 -1.29
C THR A 290 7.15 -2.06 -2.18
N HIS A 291 6.16 -2.74 -1.59
CA HIS A 291 5.21 -3.57 -2.33
C HIS A 291 4.16 -2.84 -3.20
N LYS A 292 4.00 -1.51 -3.11
CA LYS A 292 3.03 -0.76 -3.94
C LYS A 292 3.60 -0.33 -5.29
N VAL A 293 4.92 -0.13 -5.37
CA VAL A 293 5.56 0.47 -6.57
C VAL A 293 6.87 -0.22 -6.98
N LEU A 294 7.43 -1.06 -6.11
CA LEU A 294 8.62 -1.87 -6.35
C LEU A 294 8.23 -3.37 -6.27
N CYS A 295 9.17 -4.26 -6.56
CA CYS A 295 8.87 -5.69 -6.77
C CYS A 295 8.95 -6.57 -5.50
N SER A 296 8.64 -6.04 -4.31
CA SER A 296 8.59 -6.83 -3.06
C SER A 296 7.17 -7.34 -2.76
N LEU A 297 7.05 -8.32 -1.85
CA LEU A 297 5.77 -8.96 -1.54
C LEU A 297 4.84 -8.02 -0.74
N THR A 298 3.52 -8.10 -0.95
CA THR A 298 2.51 -7.36 -0.18
C THR A 298 2.78 -7.44 1.33
N GLN A 299 2.48 -6.36 2.07
CA GLN A 299 2.81 -6.16 3.50
C GLN A 299 4.29 -5.83 3.79
N SER A 300 5.22 -5.99 2.84
CA SER A 300 6.62 -5.56 3.03
C SER A 300 6.82 -4.05 2.73
N SER A 301 7.64 -3.37 3.52
CA SER A 301 7.85 -1.91 3.46
C SER A 301 9.22 -1.54 4.03
N MET A 302 9.65 -0.28 3.88
CA MET A 302 10.83 0.28 4.53
C MET A 302 10.48 1.57 5.28
N LEU A 303 11.14 1.81 6.41
CA LEU A 303 11.25 3.13 7.04
C LEU A 303 12.70 3.59 6.89
N HIS A 304 12.90 4.81 6.43
CA HIS A 304 14.21 5.44 6.25
C HIS A 304 14.36 6.62 7.22
N MET A 305 15.58 6.87 7.67
CA MET A 305 15.95 8.06 8.45
C MET A 305 16.97 8.92 7.71
N SER A 306 16.91 10.23 7.94
CA SER A 306 17.95 11.20 7.57
C SER A 306 18.08 12.26 8.67
N GLY A 307 19.15 13.06 8.60
CA GLY A 307 19.44 14.07 9.62
C GLY A 307 19.71 13.50 11.02
N ASN A 308 19.62 14.37 12.03
CA ASN A 308 19.92 14.09 13.43
C ASN A 308 18.84 14.62 14.41
N ILE A 309 17.67 15.04 13.91
CA ILE A 309 16.61 15.66 14.75
C ILE A 309 15.83 14.58 15.55
N VAL A 310 15.76 13.35 15.03
CA VAL A 310 14.97 12.25 15.58
C VAL A 310 15.84 11.29 16.40
N ASP A 311 15.35 10.86 17.57
CA ASP A 311 15.99 9.83 18.39
C ASP A 311 15.86 8.43 17.75
N ARG A 312 16.94 7.97 17.12
CA ARG A 312 17.14 6.61 16.59
C ARG A 312 16.68 5.51 17.56
N GLU A 313 17.10 5.58 18.81
CA GLU A 313 16.83 4.54 19.80
C GLU A 313 15.35 4.52 20.20
N ARG A 314 14.67 5.67 20.14
CA ARG A 314 13.20 5.73 20.27
C ARG A 314 12.51 5.15 19.04
N VAL A 315 12.99 5.41 17.82
CA VAL A 315 12.46 4.76 16.60
C VAL A 315 12.59 3.24 16.69
N CYS A 316 13.75 2.71 17.08
CA CYS A 316 13.97 1.27 17.24
C CYS A 316 12.99 0.63 18.25
N ARG A 317 12.87 1.22 19.45
CA ARG A 317 11.90 0.77 20.48
C ARG A 317 10.44 0.88 20.03
N CYS A 318 10.10 1.89 19.25
CA CYS A 318 8.75 2.03 18.70
C CYS A 318 8.49 1.00 17.59
N LEU A 319 9.48 0.66 16.76
CA LEU A 319 9.38 -0.43 15.77
C LEU A 319 9.20 -1.81 16.42
N GLU A 320 9.93 -2.10 17.51
CA GLU A 320 9.73 -3.31 18.32
C GLU A 320 8.30 -3.44 18.85
N ALA A 321 7.67 -2.31 19.24
CA ALA A 321 6.32 -2.29 19.81
C ALA A 321 5.18 -2.47 18.79
N VAL A 322 5.43 -2.25 17.49
CA VAL A 322 4.40 -2.30 16.43
C VAL A 322 4.61 -3.39 15.38
N GLN A 323 5.74 -4.11 15.43
CA GLN A 323 6.03 -5.23 14.53
C GLN A 323 5.90 -6.59 15.24
N SER A 324 5.80 -7.66 14.45
CA SER A 324 5.76 -9.03 14.99
C SER A 324 7.11 -9.43 15.59
N THR A 325 7.11 -9.97 16.80
CA THR A 325 8.27 -10.63 17.41
C THR A 325 8.72 -11.88 16.63
N SER A 326 7.86 -12.42 15.76
CA SER A 326 8.18 -13.42 14.74
C SER A 326 7.92 -12.83 13.34
N PRO A 327 8.88 -12.08 12.77
CA PRO A 327 8.74 -11.49 11.44
C PRO A 327 8.85 -12.56 10.34
N SER A 328 8.15 -12.38 9.22
CA SER A 328 8.27 -13.31 8.08
C SER A 328 9.55 -13.02 7.30
N TYR A 329 10.46 -13.99 7.28
CA TYR A 329 11.71 -13.89 6.52
C TYR A 329 11.49 -13.91 5.00
N LEU A 330 10.36 -14.42 4.52
CA LEU A 330 9.94 -14.28 3.12
C LEU A 330 9.69 -12.81 2.74
N LEU A 331 9.05 -12.04 3.63
CA LEU A 331 8.82 -10.61 3.41
C LEU A 331 10.15 -9.83 3.49
N LEU A 332 10.98 -10.08 4.50
CA LEU A 332 12.30 -9.44 4.65
C LEU A 332 13.22 -9.72 3.44
N ALA A 333 13.28 -10.97 2.97
CA ALA A 333 14.07 -11.32 1.80
C ALA A 333 13.51 -10.73 0.50
N SER A 334 12.20 -10.51 0.40
CA SER A 334 11.61 -9.81 -0.75
C SER A 334 11.98 -8.31 -0.82
N LEU A 335 12.24 -7.68 0.33
CA LEU A 335 12.77 -6.30 0.40
C LEU A 335 14.22 -6.24 -0.09
N ASP A 336 15.05 -7.18 0.36
CA ASP A 336 16.44 -7.31 -0.09
C ASP A 336 16.54 -7.61 -1.60
N ALA A 337 15.69 -8.51 -2.11
CA ALA A 337 15.60 -8.81 -3.54
C ALA A 337 15.17 -7.61 -4.39
N ALA A 338 14.15 -6.85 -3.96
CA ALA A 338 13.69 -5.65 -4.66
C ALA A 338 14.76 -4.54 -4.66
N ARG A 339 15.50 -4.38 -3.56
CA ARG A 339 16.67 -3.50 -3.46
C ARG A 339 17.79 -3.94 -4.41
N ALA A 340 18.13 -5.23 -4.48
CA ALA A 340 19.15 -5.74 -5.40
C ALA A 340 18.78 -5.45 -6.87
N GLN A 341 17.54 -5.75 -7.26
CA GLN A 341 16.99 -5.50 -8.60
C GLN A 341 17.07 -4.01 -9.00
N LEU A 342 16.76 -3.11 -8.06
CA LEU A 342 16.93 -1.67 -8.24
C LEU A 342 18.39 -1.24 -8.35
N SER A 343 19.29 -1.85 -7.58
CA SER A 343 20.73 -1.53 -7.63
C SER A 343 21.34 -1.87 -8.99
N ASP A 344 21.06 -3.07 -9.51
CA ASP A 344 21.62 -3.57 -10.77
C ASP A 344 21.20 -2.75 -12.01
N ASN A 345 20.05 -2.04 -11.95
CA ASN A 345 19.47 -1.32 -13.09
C ASN A 345 19.09 0.14 -12.78
N ARG A 346 19.70 0.74 -11.74
CA ARG A 346 19.27 1.99 -11.06
C ARG A 346 18.64 3.05 -11.96
N ASN A 347 19.33 3.43 -13.04
CA ASN A 347 18.97 4.58 -13.88
C ASN A 347 18.22 4.20 -15.19
N LYS A 348 17.69 2.97 -15.30
CA LYS A 348 17.01 2.46 -16.51
C LYS A 348 15.81 1.54 -16.26
N ILE A 349 15.58 1.13 -15.01
CA ILE A 349 14.58 0.12 -14.66
C ILE A 349 13.14 0.59 -14.94
N PHE A 350 12.84 1.88 -14.75
CA PHE A 350 11.53 2.48 -14.98
C PHE A 350 11.34 3.01 -16.41
N THR A 351 12.41 3.19 -17.20
CA THR A 351 12.35 3.77 -18.56
C THR A 351 11.26 3.14 -19.43
N LYS A 352 11.08 1.80 -19.37
CA LYS A 352 10.00 1.09 -20.10
C LYS A 352 8.60 1.44 -19.56
N ALA A 353 8.42 1.46 -18.23
CA ALA A 353 7.14 1.79 -17.60
C ALA A 353 6.73 3.24 -17.89
N ILE A 354 7.69 4.17 -17.87
CA ILE A 354 7.49 5.59 -18.20
C ILE A 354 7.12 5.74 -19.69
N ALA A 355 7.79 5.01 -20.60
CA ALA A 355 7.44 5.00 -22.02
C ALA A 355 6.02 4.45 -22.27
N LEU A 356 5.62 3.37 -21.59
CA LEU A 356 4.26 2.83 -21.64
C LEU A 356 3.21 3.78 -21.06
N ALA A 357 3.53 4.50 -19.98
CA ALA A 357 2.65 5.52 -19.40
C ALA A 357 2.43 6.70 -20.36
N ASN A 358 3.49 7.20 -20.97
CA ASN A 358 3.41 8.25 -21.99
C ASN A 358 2.64 7.77 -23.23
N GLN A 359 2.84 6.52 -23.68
CA GLN A 359 2.08 5.93 -24.78
C GLN A 359 0.58 5.84 -24.44
N ALA A 360 0.23 5.33 -23.25
CA ALA A 360 -1.16 5.26 -22.78
C ALA A 360 -1.80 6.65 -22.76
N LYS A 361 -1.11 7.63 -22.19
CA LYS A 361 -1.55 9.02 -22.08
C LYS A 361 -1.83 9.65 -23.45
N GLU A 362 -0.90 9.52 -24.40
CA GLU A 362 -1.03 10.09 -25.74
C GLU A 362 -1.95 9.29 -26.68
N CYS A 363 -2.36 8.07 -26.31
CA CYS A 363 -3.51 7.40 -26.92
C CYS A 363 -4.83 7.92 -26.32
N ILE A 364 -4.98 7.88 -24.99
CA ILE A 364 -6.23 8.19 -24.29
C ILE A 364 -6.68 9.65 -24.50
N LYS A 365 -5.74 10.60 -24.64
CA LYS A 365 -6.02 12.01 -25.03
C LYS A 365 -6.81 12.19 -26.33
N LYS A 366 -6.85 11.19 -27.20
CA LYS A 366 -7.52 11.25 -28.52
C LYS A 366 -8.96 10.71 -28.47
N ILE A 367 -9.37 10.13 -27.35
CA ILE A 367 -10.69 9.54 -27.17
C ILE A 367 -11.68 10.65 -26.79
N SER A 368 -12.79 10.75 -27.53
CA SER A 368 -13.78 11.82 -27.31
C SER A 368 -14.39 11.75 -25.90
N GLY A 369 -14.58 12.91 -25.26
CA GLY A 369 -15.16 13.03 -23.92
C GLY A 369 -14.29 12.48 -22.76
N ILE A 370 -13.08 12.01 -23.04
CA ILE A 370 -12.15 11.54 -22.00
C ILE A 370 -11.17 12.65 -21.64
N SER A 371 -10.98 12.84 -20.32
CA SER A 371 -9.97 13.75 -19.76
C SER A 371 -8.80 12.97 -19.17
N ILE A 372 -7.64 13.61 -19.03
CA ILE A 372 -6.54 13.09 -18.21
C ILE A 372 -6.13 14.19 -17.22
N LEU A 373 -5.83 13.80 -15.99
CA LEU A 373 -5.32 14.73 -14.99
C LEU A 373 -3.93 15.22 -15.42
N GLU A 374 -3.80 16.51 -15.73
CA GLU A 374 -2.53 17.13 -16.12
C GLU A 374 -2.11 18.21 -15.14
N PHE A 375 -0.81 18.50 -15.13
CA PHE A 375 -0.18 19.33 -14.11
C PHE A 375 -0.68 20.78 -13.93
N PRO A 376 -1.16 21.52 -14.96
CA PRO A 376 -1.59 22.91 -14.75
C PRO A 376 -2.87 23.06 -13.89
N ILE A 377 -3.52 21.96 -13.48
CA ILE A 377 -4.64 21.96 -12.52
C ILE A 377 -4.14 22.22 -11.09
N PHE A 378 -2.92 21.78 -10.77
CA PHE A 378 -2.32 21.83 -9.43
C PHE A 378 -1.02 22.66 -9.47
N SER A 379 -1.13 23.91 -9.93
CA SER A 379 0.02 24.80 -10.21
C SER A 379 0.86 25.21 -9.00
N ASN A 380 0.36 25.03 -7.78
CA ASN A 380 1.10 25.29 -6.53
C ASN A 380 2.04 24.15 -6.11
N PHE A 381 2.10 23.07 -6.90
CA PHE A 381 2.91 21.88 -6.62
C PHE A 381 4.07 21.76 -7.63
N PRO A 382 5.25 21.20 -7.25
CA PRO A 382 6.42 21.16 -8.14
C PRO A 382 6.50 19.93 -9.06
N ALA A 383 5.87 18.80 -8.72
CA ALA A 383 5.94 17.57 -9.53
C ALA A 383 4.71 16.66 -9.40
N SER A 384 4.54 15.74 -10.35
CA SER A 384 3.62 14.60 -10.27
C SER A 384 4.29 13.32 -10.78
N ASP A 385 3.88 12.17 -10.25
CA ASP A 385 4.34 10.84 -10.68
C ASP A 385 3.82 10.47 -12.08
N PRO A 386 4.67 10.33 -13.12
CA PRO A 386 4.23 9.92 -14.45
C PRO A 386 3.69 8.47 -14.49
N LEU A 387 3.88 7.68 -13.43
CA LEU A 387 3.34 6.33 -13.28
C LEU A 387 1.96 6.29 -12.57
N ARG A 388 1.31 7.44 -12.36
CA ARG A 388 -0.11 7.56 -11.96
C ARG A 388 -0.93 8.15 -13.11
N LEU A 389 -1.61 7.28 -13.84
CA LEU A 389 -2.47 7.69 -14.95
C LEU A 389 -3.90 7.86 -14.44
N THR A 390 -4.33 9.11 -14.21
CA THR A 390 -5.70 9.44 -13.78
C THR A 390 -6.53 9.88 -14.98
N VAL A 391 -7.58 9.13 -15.30
CA VAL A 391 -8.48 9.30 -16.46
C VAL A 391 -9.85 9.77 -15.97
N GLY A 392 -10.36 10.85 -16.54
CA GLY A 392 -11.65 11.46 -16.20
C GLY A 392 -12.74 11.13 -17.20
N PHE A 393 -13.91 10.74 -16.69
CA PHE A 393 -15.08 10.32 -17.49
C PHE A 393 -16.23 11.34 -17.41
N GLN A 394 -16.04 12.44 -16.67
CA GLN A 394 -17.07 13.44 -16.37
C GLN A 394 -17.66 14.16 -17.60
N GLN A 395 -16.97 14.22 -18.74
CA GLN A 395 -17.54 14.78 -19.97
C GLN A 395 -18.48 13.80 -20.71
N LEU A 396 -18.43 12.50 -20.39
CA LEU A 396 -19.38 11.48 -20.85
C LEU A 396 -20.61 11.36 -19.94
N GLY A 397 -20.73 12.21 -18.91
CA GLY A 397 -21.79 12.13 -17.90
C GLY A 397 -21.67 10.94 -16.93
N LEU A 398 -20.61 10.13 -17.05
CA LEU A 398 -20.33 8.93 -16.24
C LEU A 398 -19.44 9.25 -15.04
N SER A 399 -19.68 8.57 -13.91
CA SER A 399 -18.74 8.53 -12.79
C SER A 399 -17.68 7.44 -12.96
N GLY A 400 -16.56 7.56 -12.24
CA GLY A 400 -15.49 6.54 -12.22
C GLY A 400 -15.99 5.16 -11.80
N TYR A 401 -16.95 5.09 -10.87
CA TYR A 401 -17.64 3.84 -10.47
C TYR A 401 -18.39 3.15 -11.63
N GLU A 402 -19.00 3.93 -12.53
CA GLU A 402 -19.77 3.41 -13.66
C GLU A 402 -18.83 2.96 -14.79
N ALA A 403 -17.79 3.75 -15.07
CA ALA A 403 -16.76 3.41 -16.04
C ALA A 403 -15.92 2.19 -15.61
N ASP A 404 -15.49 2.09 -14.34
CA ASP A 404 -14.75 0.93 -13.81
C ASP A 404 -15.54 -0.37 -13.99
N LYS A 405 -16.83 -0.34 -13.62
CA LYS A 405 -17.75 -1.47 -13.78
C LYS A 405 -17.91 -1.91 -15.24
N MET A 406 -17.83 -1.00 -16.21
CA MET A 406 -17.83 -1.32 -17.64
C MET A 406 -16.49 -1.93 -18.08
N LEU A 407 -15.37 -1.28 -17.71
CA LEU A 407 -14.01 -1.68 -18.07
C LEU A 407 -13.66 -3.07 -17.52
N TYR A 408 -14.02 -3.35 -16.27
CA TYR A 408 -13.86 -4.66 -15.65
C TYR A 408 -14.72 -5.72 -16.36
N LYS A 409 -16.03 -5.48 -16.50
CA LYS A 409 -16.97 -6.46 -17.05
C LYS A 409 -16.69 -6.82 -18.52
N ASN A 410 -16.26 -5.86 -19.33
CA ASN A 410 -16.14 -6.02 -20.78
C ASN A 410 -14.71 -6.35 -21.23
N HIS A 411 -13.68 -6.01 -20.45
CA HIS A 411 -12.27 -6.12 -20.89
C HIS A 411 -11.32 -6.74 -19.84
N ASP A 412 -11.82 -7.18 -18.68
CA ASP A 412 -11.02 -7.63 -17.53
C ASP A 412 -9.95 -6.58 -17.11
N ILE A 413 -10.30 -5.30 -17.16
CA ILE A 413 -9.45 -4.20 -16.65
C ILE A 413 -9.77 -3.99 -15.17
N VAL A 414 -8.75 -4.09 -14.31
CA VAL A 414 -8.83 -3.72 -12.89
C VAL A 414 -8.02 -2.44 -12.69
N CYS A 415 -8.61 -1.41 -12.11
CA CYS A 415 -7.91 -0.18 -11.73
C CYS A 415 -7.35 -0.23 -10.30
N GLU A 416 -6.61 0.80 -9.91
CA GLU A 416 -6.06 0.96 -8.56
C GLU A 416 -7.00 1.78 -7.65
N LEU A 417 -7.67 2.80 -8.20
CA LEU A 417 -8.58 3.69 -7.47
C LEU A 417 -9.63 4.28 -8.43
N PHE A 418 -10.92 4.13 -8.10
CA PHE A 418 -12.03 4.83 -8.75
C PHE A 418 -12.65 5.89 -7.82
N GLY A 419 -13.05 7.03 -8.37
CA GLY A 419 -13.68 8.16 -7.68
C GLY A 419 -14.98 8.62 -8.34
N THR A 420 -15.56 9.74 -7.91
CA THR A 420 -16.85 10.20 -8.46
C THR A 420 -16.76 10.71 -9.89
N GLN A 421 -15.59 11.16 -10.35
CA GLN A 421 -15.37 11.70 -11.71
C GLN A 421 -14.35 10.90 -12.54
N SER A 422 -13.47 10.13 -11.89
CA SER A 422 -12.23 9.64 -12.50
C SER A 422 -11.81 8.24 -12.02
N ILE A 423 -10.86 7.64 -12.73
CA ILE A 423 -10.20 6.37 -12.41
C ILE A 423 -8.68 6.56 -12.51
N THR A 424 -7.94 6.05 -11.51
CA THR A 424 -6.48 6.06 -11.46
C THR A 424 -5.91 4.67 -11.69
N TYR A 425 -4.89 4.59 -12.55
CA TYR A 425 -4.13 3.39 -12.85
C TYR A 425 -2.67 3.54 -12.40
N ALA A 426 -2.16 2.54 -11.69
CA ALA A 426 -0.75 2.44 -11.31
C ALA A 426 0.04 1.65 -12.36
N ILE A 427 0.80 2.36 -13.19
CA ILE A 427 1.69 1.73 -14.19
C ILE A 427 2.99 1.33 -13.50
N ASN A 428 3.46 0.10 -13.74
CA ASN A 428 4.54 -0.50 -12.96
C ASN A 428 5.51 -1.30 -13.82
N LEU A 429 6.57 -1.84 -13.19
CA LEU A 429 7.65 -2.57 -13.87
C LEU A 429 7.18 -3.85 -14.60
N GLY A 430 6.05 -4.43 -14.17
CA GLY A 430 5.43 -5.59 -14.81
C GLY A 430 4.52 -5.25 -16.00
N THR A 431 4.07 -4.00 -16.14
CA THR A 431 3.15 -3.59 -17.21
C THR A 431 3.73 -3.83 -18.61
N CYS A 432 2.90 -4.33 -19.51
CA CYS A 432 3.25 -4.60 -20.89
C CYS A 432 2.35 -3.83 -21.88
N GLU A 433 2.77 -3.79 -23.15
CA GLU A 433 1.99 -3.15 -24.21
C GLU A 433 0.60 -3.77 -24.43
N GLY A 434 0.43 -5.06 -24.08
CA GLY A 434 -0.85 -5.74 -24.16
C GLY A 434 -1.87 -5.12 -23.20
N ASP A 435 -1.42 -4.78 -21.99
CA ASP A 435 -2.24 -4.13 -20.97
C ASP A 435 -2.59 -2.71 -21.40
N ILE A 436 -1.64 -1.96 -21.97
CA ILE A 436 -1.88 -0.61 -22.50
C ILE A 436 -2.86 -0.63 -23.68
N ARG A 437 -2.71 -1.56 -24.64
CA ARG A 437 -3.66 -1.71 -25.76
C ARG A 437 -5.06 -2.07 -25.27
N ARG A 438 -5.17 -2.96 -24.28
CA ARG A 438 -6.43 -3.33 -23.63
C ARG A 438 -7.08 -2.12 -22.92
N LEU A 439 -6.29 -1.36 -22.16
CA LEU A 439 -6.76 -0.17 -21.46
C LEU A 439 -7.29 0.90 -22.41
N VAL A 440 -6.56 1.21 -23.49
CA VAL A 440 -6.98 2.16 -24.52
C VAL A 440 -8.29 1.70 -25.17
N SER A 441 -8.35 0.46 -25.66
CA SER A 441 -9.54 -0.09 -26.32
C SER A 441 -10.76 -0.15 -25.39
N GLY A 442 -10.59 -0.45 -24.11
CA GLY A 442 -11.70 -0.41 -23.15
C GLY A 442 -12.26 1.00 -22.93
N ILE A 443 -11.39 2.02 -22.91
CA ILE A 443 -11.81 3.42 -22.76
C ILE A 443 -12.47 3.93 -24.07
N GLU A 444 -12.01 3.47 -25.24
CA GLU A 444 -12.66 3.72 -26.55
C GLU A 444 -14.08 3.13 -26.58
N ASP A 445 -14.28 1.91 -26.08
CA ASP A 445 -15.60 1.26 -25.99
C ASP A 445 -16.52 1.96 -24.97
N VAL A 446 -16.00 2.44 -23.82
CA VAL A 446 -16.77 3.25 -22.86
C VAL A 446 -17.25 4.56 -23.48
N SER A 447 -16.36 5.29 -24.18
CA SER A 447 -16.69 6.54 -24.89
C SER A 447 -17.74 6.31 -25.98
N SER A 448 -17.58 5.23 -26.76
CA SER A 448 -18.53 4.83 -27.80
C SER A 448 -19.91 4.49 -27.22
N PHE A 449 -19.97 3.73 -26.13
CA PHE A 449 -21.22 3.35 -25.46
C PHE A 449 -21.96 4.55 -24.86
N ALA A 450 -21.25 5.47 -24.19
CA ALA A 450 -21.84 6.69 -23.65
C ALA A 450 -22.40 7.60 -24.76
N SER A 451 -21.71 7.68 -25.90
CA SER A 451 -22.16 8.44 -27.08
C SER A 451 -23.43 7.86 -27.71
N ILE A 452 -23.59 6.53 -27.74
CA ILE A 452 -24.77 5.85 -28.30
C ILE A 452 -26.02 6.03 -27.42
N LEU A 453 -25.85 6.16 -26.11
CA LEU A 453 -26.97 6.26 -25.16
C LEU A 453 -27.54 7.67 -24.98
N GLU A 454 -26.98 8.69 -25.66
CA GLU A 454 -27.32 10.11 -25.47
C GLU A 454 -27.38 10.48 -23.97
N ILE A 455 -26.35 10.10 -23.21
CA ILE A 455 -26.26 10.44 -21.79
C ILE A 455 -26.00 11.94 -21.67
N GLU A 456 -27.08 12.74 -21.66
CA GLU A 456 -27.03 14.16 -21.30
C GLU A 456 -26.26 14.30 -19.99
N GLY A 457 -25.17 15.08 -20.03
CA GLY A 457 -24.13 15.07 -19.00
C GLY A 457 -24.71 15.21 -17.60
N SER A 458 -24.76 14.08 -16.87
CA SER A 458 -25.62 13.98 -15.68
C SER A 458 -25.26 15.08 -14.68
N ASN A 459 -26.29 15.80 -14.22
CA ASN A 459 -26.19 17.08 -13.49
C ASN A 459 -24.94 17.14 -12.62
N LYS A 460 -23.97 18.00 -12.99
CA LYS A 460 -22.66 18.13 -12.35
C LYS A 460 -22.85 18.11 -10.83
N LEU A 461 -22.52 16.97 -10.20
CA LEU A 461 -22.82 16.81 -8.78
C LEU A 461 -21.85 17.69 -8.01
N SER A 462 -22.32 18.88 -7.67
CA SER A 462 -21.63 19.85 -6.84
C SER A 462 -21.56 19.31 -5.41
N VAL A 463 -20.72 18.29 -5.22
CA VAL A 463 -20.18 17.93 -3.91
C VAL A 463 -19.47 19.17 -3.40
N SER A 464 -20.16 19.92 -2.55
CA SER A 464 -19.55 20.98 -1.76
C SER A 464 -18.35 20.37 -1.05
N THR A 465 -17.18 20.99 -1.22
CA THR A 465 -15.93 20.62 -0.55
C THR A 465 -16.22 20.10 0.86
N PRO A 466 -15.98 18.80 1.13
CA PRO A 466 -16.12 18.29 2.49
C PRO A 466 -15.13 19.02 3.41
N PHE A 467 -15.22 18.78 4.72
CA PHE A 467 -14.18 19.18 5.69
C PHE A 467 -14.06 20.69 6.01
N LEU A 468 -14.95 21.58 5.54
CA LEU A 468 -14.83 23.03 5.82
C LEU A 468 -15.10 23.42 7.28
N ASP A 469 -16.02 22.74 7.98
CA ASP A 469 -16.33 22.97 9.40
C ASP A 469 -16.10 21.67 10.19
N ILE A 470 -14.85 21.47 10.63
CA ILE A 470 -14.41 20.33 11.44
C ILE A 470 -14.39 20.74 12.90
N LYS A 471 -15.20 20.08 13.72
CA LYS A 471 -15.23 20.27 15.17
C LYS A 471 -14.89 18.99 15.91
N PHE A 472 -13.72 18.94 16.55
CA PHE A 472 -13.40 17.88 17.50
C PHE A 472 -13.96 18.20 18.89
N SER A 473 -14.57 17.20 19.52
CA SER A 473 -14.99 17.22 20.94
C SER A 473 -14.12 16.32 21.82
N LEU A 474 -13.43 15.36 21.22
CA LEU A 474 -12.40 14.51 21.83
C LEU A 474 -11.23 14.40 20.84
N ASN A 475 -10.02 14.15 21.34
CA ASN A 475 -8.94 13.68 20.46
C ASN A 475 -9.20 12.21 20.05
N PRO A 476 -8.53 11.68 19.00
CA PRO A 476 -8.78 10.32 18.52
C PRO A 476 -8.53 9.22 19.56
N ARG A 477 -7.58 9.40 20.49
CA ARG A 477 -7.28 8.44 21.56
C ARG A 477 -8.42 8.34 22.56
N ASP A 478 -8.89 9.46 23.07
CA ASP A 478 -9.98 9.48 24.05
C ASP A 478 -11.29 9.00 23.42
N ALA A 479 -11.55 9.35 22.16
CA ALA A 479 -12.67 8.81 21.41
C ALA A 479 -12.56 7.29 21.18
N PHE A 480 -11.36 6.75 20.91
CA PHE A 480 -11.13 5.32 20.77
C PHE A 480 -11.45 4.56 22.07
N PHE A 481 -11.01 5.06 23.23
CA PHE A 481 -11.25 4.43 24.54
C PHE A 481 -12.60 4.79 25.20
N ALA A 482 -13.30 5.83 24.74
CA ALA A 482 -14.61 6.22 25.27
C ALA A 482 -15.66 5.10 25.16
N LYS A 483 -16.56 5.04 26.14
CA LYS A 483 -17.78 4.21 26.07
C LYS A 483 -18.64 4.68 24.91
N LYS A 484 -19.12 3.75 24.10
CA LYS A 484 -19.92 4.03 22.89
C LYS A 484 -21.33 3.46 23.00
N ARG A 485 -22.25 3.99 22.22
CA ARG A 485 -23.61 3.46 22.00
C ARG A 485 -23.99 3.50 20.53
N ARG A 486 -24.78 2.53 20.07
CA ARG A 486 -25.35 2.54 18.72
C ARG A 486 -26.50 3.55 18.65
N VAL A 487 -26.52 4.36 17.59
CA VAL A 487 -27.51 5.41 17.30
C VAL A 487 -27.90 5.29 15.84
N LYS A 488 -29.17 5.52 15.49
CA LYS A 488 -29.62 5.50 14.09
C LYS A 488 -29.00 6.64 13.29
N ILE A 489 -28.74 6.44 12.00
CA ILE A 489 -28.03 7.42 11.18
C ILE A 489 -28.72 8.80 11.16
N GLU A 490 -30.05 8.86 11.12
CA GLU A 490 -30.82 10.10 11.10
C GLU A 490 -30.68 10.92 12.40
N GLU A 491 -30.30 10.24 13.49
CA GLU A 491 -30.04 10.87 14.78
C GLU A 491 -28.55 11.15 15.02
N CYS A 492 -27.62 10.83 14.11
CA CYS A 492 -26.18 10.90 14.38
C CYS A 492 -25.61 12.32 14.31
N VAL A 493 -26.24 13.24 13.56
CA VAL A 493 -25.77 14.61 13.38
C VAL A 493 -25.67 15.34 14.74
N GLY A 494 -24.57 16.05 14.96
CA GLY A 494 -24.27 16.76 16.22
C GLY A 494 -23.75 15.88 17.36
N LYS A 495 -23.65 14.56 17.19
CA LYS A 495 -23.07 13.64 18.17
C LYS A 495 -21.59 13.36 17.86
N VAL A 496 -20.81 13.00 18.88
CA VAL A 496 -19.37 12.73 18.74
C VAL A 496 -19.15 11.32 18.19
N SER A 497 -18.44 11.19 17.07
CA SER A 497 -18.16 9.89 16.44
C SER A 497 -17.30 8.99 17.33
N GLY A 498 -17.73 7.74 17.47
CA GLY A 498 -16.91 6.66 18.02
C GLY A 498 -16.23 5.79 16.94
N GLU A 499 -16.40 6.13 15.66
CA GLU A 499 -15.94 5.34 14.51
C GLU A 499 -15.04 6.17 13.58
N LEU A 500 -14.20 5.47 12.81
CA LEU A 500 -13.35 6.05 11.76
C LEU A 500 -13.95 5.69 10.40
N LEU A 501 -14.75 6.58 9.82
CA LEU A 501 -15.54 6.29 8.62
C LEU A 501 -14.78 6.74 7.37
N SER A 502 -14.35 5.77 6.56
CA SER A 502 -13.48 6.02 5.40
C SER A 502 -14.03 5.34 4.14
N PRO A 503 -14.38 6.05 3.05
CA PRO A 503 -14.65 5.42 1.77
C PRO A 503 -13.41 4.67 1.26
N TYR A 504 -13.62 3.47 0.73
CA TYR A 504 -12.58 2.61 0.19
C TYR A 504 -12.95 2.09 -1.22
N PRO A 505 -12.02 2.19 -2.20
CA PRO A 505 -10.74 2.92 -2.12
C PRO A 505 -10.96 4.44 -1.93
N PRO A 506 -10.00 5.22 -1.38
CA PRO A 506 -8.64 4.88 -0.96
C PRO A 506 -8.42 4.72 0.57
N ALA A 507 -9.47 4.71 1.40
CA ALA A 507 -9.40 4.79 2.88
C ALA A 507 -8.74 6.08 3.44
N ILE A 508 -9.03 7.21 2.79
CA ILE A 508 -8.94 8.54 3.42
C ILE A 508 -10.19 8.74 4.28
N PRO A 509 -10.11 9.10 5.58
CA PRO A 509 -11.31 9.15 6.42
C PRO A 509 -12.15 10.41 6.20
N VAL A 510 -13.47 10.24 6.09
CA VAL A 510 -14.43 11.35 6.06
C VAL A 510 -14.78 11.82 7.46
N ILE A 511 -14.97 10.90 8.41
CA ILE A 511 -15.23 11.21 9.83
C ILE A 511 -14.22 10.48 10.72
N PHE A 512 -13.56 11.22 11.61
CA PHE A 512 -12.59 10.73 12.58
C PHE A 512 -13.25 10.45 13.95
N PRO A 513 -12.74 9.49 14.74
CA PRO A 513 -13.12 9.34 16.14
C PRO A 513 -12.89 10.64 16.92
N GLY A 514 -13.92 11.11 17.63
CA GLY A 514 -13.87 12.34 18.42
C GLY A 514 -14.33 13.60 17.68
N GLU A 515 -14.52 13.51 16.38
CA GLU A 515 -15.16 14.54 15.55
C GLU A 515 -16.67 14.57 15.80
N VAL A 516 -17.27 15.76 15.82
CA VAL A 516 -18.72 15.94 15.84
C VAL A 516 -19.24 15.64 14.43
N ILE A 517 -20.16 14.69 14.31
CA ILE A 517 -20.73 14.27 13.03
C ILE A 517 -21.52 15.45 12.43
N SER A 518 -21.00 16.05 11.37
CA SER A 518 -21.72 17.05 10.58
C SER A 518 -22.74 16.38 9.66
N LYS A 519 -23.69 17.16 9.15
CA LYS A 519 -24.71 16.66 8.23
C LYS A 519 -24.07 16.34 6.86
N GLU A 520 -23.18 17.21 6.43
CA GLU A 520 -22.51 17.25 5.13
C GLU A 520 -21.59 16.03 4.95
N ALA A 521 -20.84 15.68 6.00
CA ALA A 521 -20.00 14.48 6.01
C ALA A 521 -20.82 13.18 5.93
N LEU A 522 -22.00 13.17 6.53
CA LEU A 522 -22.91 12.02 6.56
C LEU A 522 -23.64 11.85 5.20
N GLU A 523 -24.11 12.96 4.61
CA GLU A 523 -24.69 12.97 3.27
C GLU A 523 -23.65 12.57 2.20
N TYR A 524 -22.40 13.01 2.33
CA TYR A 524 -21.30 12.59 1.43
C TYR A 524 -20.99 11.09 1.54
N LEU A 525 -20.91 10.53 2.76
CA LEU A 525 -20.74 9.08 2.94
C LEU A 525 -21.89 8.25 2.34
N MET A 526 -23.13 8.73 2.49
CA MET A 526 -24.31 8.07 1.90
C MET A 526 -24.36 8.19 0.37
N LEU A 527 -23.89 9.31 -0.19
CA LEU A 527 -23.74 9.52 -1.64
C LEU A 527 -22.66 8.60 -2.24
N LEU A 528 -21.46 8.57 -1.67
CA LEU A 528 -20.40 7.67 -2.16
C LEU A 528 -20.87 6.21 -2.13
N LYS A 529 -21.57 5.83 -1.05
CA LYS A 529 -22.14 4.50 -0.92
C LYS A 529 -23.24 4.21 -1.95
N SER A 530 -24.13 5.16 -2.28
CA SER A 530 -25.16 4.93 -3.32
C SER A 530 -24.56 4.84 -4.73
N LYS A 531 -23.41 5.49 -4.96
CA LYS A 531 -22.54 5.29 -6.14
C LYS A 531 -21.79 3.94 -6.15
N GLY A 532 -21.78 3.20 -5.04
CA GLY A 532 -21.20 1.86 -4.92
C GLY A 532 -19.93 1.76 -4.05
N ALA A 533 -19.48 2.84 -3.42
CA ALA A 533 -18.31 2.81 -2.54
C ALA A 533 -18.53 1.93 -1.30
N SER A 534 -17.49 1.19 -0.91
CA SER A 534 -17.45 0.54 0.40
C SER A 534 -17.04 1.55 1.48
N ILE A 535 -17.69 1.56 2.63
CA ILE A 535 -17.34 2.45 3.75
C ILE A 535 -16.67 1.63 4.84
N SER A 536 -15.35 1.76 4.95
CA SER A 536 -14.51 1.09 5.93
C SER A 536 -14.64 1.73 7.31
N GLY A 537 -14.42 0.92 8.36
CA GLY A 537 -14.49 1.32 9.77
C GLY A 537 -15.89 1.53 10.35
N ALA A 538 -16.93 1.48 9.52
CA ALA A 538 -18.33 1.50 9.97
C ALA A 538 -18.68 0.21 10.73
N SER A 539 -19.26 0.30 11.93
CA SER A 539 -19.71 -0.89 12.66
C SER A 539 -21.03 -1.48 12.14
N ASP A 540 -21.69 -0.76 11.25
CA ASP A 540 -22.83 -1.19 10.45
C ASP A 540 -22.54 -0.87 8.97
N PRO A 541 -22.15 -1.86 8.15
CA PRO A 541 -21.92 -1.66 6.72
C PRO A 541 -23.17 -1.17 5.95
N GLN A 542 -24.38 -1.33 6.52
CA GLN A 542 -25.59 -0.77 5.93
C GLN A 542 -25.75 0.74 6.21
N LEU A 543 -24.94 1.35 7.08
CA LEU A 543 -25.07 2.75 7.50
C LEU A 543 -26.50 3.12 7.95
N THR A 544 -27.23 2.18 8.55
CA THR A 544 -28.50 2.48 9.24
C THR A 544 -28.24 3.03 10.64
N SER A 545 -27.03 2.84 11.16
CA SER A 545 -26.61 3.25 12.49
C SER A 545 -25.10 3.43 12.60
N LEU A 546 -24.65 4.22 13.58
CA LEU A 546 -23.24 4.41 13.93
C LEU A 546 -23.04 4.26 15.45
N LEU A 547 -21.83 3.92 15.89
CA LEU A 547 -21.41 4.07 17.28
C LEU A 547 -20.95 5.51 17.54
N VAL A 548 -21.62 6.17 18.49
CA VAL A 548 -21.24 7.49 18.99
C VAL A 548 -20.67 7.37 20.40
N CYS A 549 -19.78 8.28 20.78
CA CYS A 549 -19.25 8.38 22.14
C CYS A 549 -20.34 8.85 23.13
N ASN A 550 -20.26 8.36 24.37
CA ASN A 550 -21.10 8.79 25.48
C ASN A 550 -20.41 9.95 26.21
N VAL A 551 -20.53 11.14 25.65
CA VAL A 551 -20.09 12.44 26.18
C VAL A 551 -21.20 13.48 26.03
#